data_AF-A0A2H5YMU2-F1
#
_entry.id   AF-A0A2H5YMU2-F1
#
_cell.length_a   1.000
_cell.length_b   1.000
_cell.length_c   1.000
_cell.angle_alpha   90.00
_cell.angle_beta   90.00
_cell.angle_gamma   90.00
#
_symmetry.space_group_name_H-M   'P 1'
#
loop_
_entity.id
_entity.type
_entity.pdbx_description
1 polymer ?
#
loop_
_entity_poly.entity_id
_entity_poly.type
_entity_poly.pdbx_seq_one_letter_code
_entity_poly.pdbx_strand_id
1 'polypeptide(L)'
;MIAEGRRLPVGGGVVMPRQRLLDLVDRLRVALPAEVYQAAEVLEQREELLAQAREEATRLLSRVQEEAERRLSESELVRAAEERAQEMAREAQERANSLLREAEAQARLRLDEAEALARQQVEEADAYALQALERLEEQLTHLLEQVRRGIQALEMRQGRPG
;
A
#
# COMPACT_ATOMS: atom_id res chain seq x y z
N MET A 1 -61.44 18.31 54.54
CA MET A 1 -62.17 19.26 55.40
C MET A 1 -63.50 19.80 54.80
N ILE A 2 -64.11 19.16 53.79
CA ILE A 2 -65.56 19.35 53.47
C ILE A 2 -66.43 18.37 54.29
N ALA A 3 -65.78 17.36 54.88
CA ALA A 3 -66.42 16.33 55.68
C ALA A 3 -66.98 16.82 57.04
N GLU A 4 -66.56 17.98 57.54
CA GLU A 4 -66.97 18.51 58.86
C GLU A 4 -68.10 19.56 58.79
N GLY A 5 -68.58 19.90 57.58
CA GLY A 5 -69.68 20.85 57.41
C GLY A 5 -71.04 20.21 57.70
N ARG A 6 -71.98 20.97 58.26
CA ARG A 6 -73.32 20.46 58.59
C ARG A 6 -74.07 20.19 57.28
N ARG A 7 -74.34 18.92 56.98
CA ARG A 7 -75.08 18.50 55.78
C ARG A 7 -76.54 18.84 55.92
N LEU A 8 -77.14 19.38 54.87
CA LEU A 8 -78.57 19.65 54.84
C LEU A 8 -79.35 18.36 54.54
N PRO A 9 -80.51 18.14 55.17
CA PRO A 9 -81.28 16.91 55.00
C PRO A 9 -81.99 16.80 53.64
N VAL A 10 -82.07 17.87 52.85
CA VAL A 10 -82.69 17.87 51.51
C VAL A 10 -81.82 18.65 50.53
N GLY A 11 -81.43 17.99 49.43
CA GLY A 11 -80.42 18.47 48.48
C GLY A 11 -79.03 18.30 49.07
N GLY A 12 -78.09 17.71 48.32
CA GLY A 12 -76.75 17.32 48.79
C GLY A 12 -75.80 18.47 49.17
N GLY A 13 -76.33 19.62 49.59
CA GLY A 13 -75.59 20.80 50.01
C GLY A 13 -75.06 20.71 51.44
N VAL A 14 -74.00 21.46 51.70
CA VAL A 14 -73.33 21.56 53.00
C VAL A 14 -73.34 23.03 53.41
N VAL A 15 -73.81 23.34 54.63
CA VAL A 15 -73.79 24.71 55.16
C VAL A 15 -72.55 24.90 56.02
N MET A 16 -71.77 25.94 55.69
CA MET A 16 -70.52 26.27 56.38
C MET A 16 -70.55 27.73 56.89
N PRO A 17 -70.05 28.00 58.11
CA PRO A 17 -69.93 29.37 58.60
C PRO A 17 -69.05 30.23 57.69
N ARG A 18 -69.52 31.43 57.33
CA ARG A 18 -68.79 32.40 56.49
C ARG A 18 -67.37 32.67 57.00
N GLN A 19 -67.20 32.77 58.32
CA GLN A 19 -65.90 33.01 58.94
C GLN A 19 -64.90 31.89 58.64
N ARG A 20 -65.32 30.62 58.73
CA ARG A 20 -64.45 29.46 58.40
C ARG A 20 -64.10 29.41 56.91
N LEU A 21 -65.02 29.78 56.04
CA LEU A 21 -64.73 29.87 54.60
C LEU A 21 -63.71 30.96 54.31
N LEU A 22 -63.83 32.12 54.96
CA LEU A 22 -62.86 33.21 54.85
C LEU A 22 -61.48 32.82 55.42
N ASP A 23 -61.42 32.17 56.57
CA ASP A 23 -60.17 31.65 57.14
C ASP A 23 -59.49 30.64 56.19
N LEU A 24 -60.29 29.81 55.49
CA LEU A 24 -59.78 28.88 54.50
C LEU A 24 -59.23 29.60 53.26
N VAL A 25 -59.95 30.62 52.78
CA VAL A 25 -59.51 31.48 51.66
C VAL A 25 -58.24 32.23 52.05
N ASP A 26 -58.13 32.75 53.27
CA ASP A 26 -56.94 33.46 53.75
C ASP A 26 -55.74 32.51 53.90
N ARG A 27 -55.95 31.29 54.40
CA ARG A 27 -54.89 30.25 54.43
C ARG A 27 -54.42 29.87 53.02
N LEU A 28 -55.35 29.70 52.08
CA LEU A 28 -55.02 29.46 50.67
C LEU A 28 -54.30 30.66 50.07
N ARG A 29 -54.69 31.89 50.42
CA ARG A 29 -54.06 33.12 49.94
C ARG A 29 -52.63 33.30 50.45
N VAL A 30 -52.32 32.75 51.62
CA VAL A 30 -50.96 32.80 52.19
C VAL A 30 -50.08 31.65 51.67
N ALA A 31 -50.63 30.44 51.53
CA ALA A 31 -49.86 29.27 51.09
C ALA A 31 -49.63 29.25 49.57
N LEU A 32 -50.71 29.30 48.77
CA LEU A 32 -50.66 29.09 47.31
C LEU A 32 -49.60 29.91 46.58
N PRO A 33 -49.35 31.19 46.91
CA PRO A 33 -48.31 31.94 46.22
C PRO A 33 -46.94 31.25 46.30
N ALA A 34 -46.55 30.73 47.48
CA ALA A 34 -45.25 30.11 47.69
C ALA A 34 -45.09 28.82 46.87
N GLU A 35 -46.11 27.97 46.82
CA GLU A 35 -46.05 26.75 46.01
C GLU A 35 -46.04 27.05 44.50
N VAL A 36 -46.75 28.09 44.05
CA VAL A 36 -46.73 28.53 42.65
C VAL A 36 -45.35 29.08 42.26
N TYR A 37 -44.68 29.85 43.13
CA TYR A 37 -43.31 30.32 42.88
C TYR A 37 -42.32 29.17 42.79
N GLN A 38 -42.39 28.18 43.70
CA GLN A 38 -41.53 27.00 43.66
C GLN A 38 -41.74 26.17 42.39
N ALA A 39 -42.99 25.98 41.96
CA ALA A 39 -43.29 25.27 40.72
C ALA A 39 -42.74 26.02 39.49
N ALA A 40 -42.82 27.35 39.48
CA ALA A 40 -42.25 28.19 38.41
C ALA A 40 -40.72 28.07 38.35
N GLU A 41 -40.04 28.10 39.50
CA GLU A 41 -38.59 27.93 39.60
C GLU A 41 -38.13 26.55 39.09
N VAL A 42 -38.84 25.48 39.45
CA VAL A 42 -38.54 24.12 38.96
C VAL A 42 -38.74 24.02 37.44
N LEU A 43 -39.76 24.68 36.89
CA LEU A 43 -39.97 24.74 35.44
C LEU A 43 -38.85 25.48 34.72
N GLU A 44 -38.40 26.61 35.28
CA GLU A 44 -37.26 27.38 34.75
C GLU A 44 -35.98 26.55 34.74
N GLN A 45 -35.63 25.93 35.89
CA GLN A 45 -34.48 25.03 36.00
C GLN A 45 -34.55 23.86 35.01
N ARG A 46 -35.75 23.31 34.78
CA ARG A 46 -35.95 22.24 33.79
C ARG A 46 -35.70 22.74 32.36
N GLU A 47 -36.21 23.91 32.00
CA GLU A 47 -35.99 24.48 30.67
C GLU A 47 -34.51 24.79 30.44
N GLU A 48 -33.81 25.33 31.45
CA GLU A 48 -32.35 25.52 31.40
C GLU A 48 -31.60 24.20 31.20
N LEU A 49 -31.95 23.17 31.96
CA LEU A 49 -31.33 21.85 31.84
C LEU A 49 -31.61 21.20 30.47
N LEU A 50 -32.82 21.37 29.93
CA LEU A 50 -33.16 20.90 28.58
C LEU A 50 -32.38 21.67 27.50
N ALA A 51 -32.20 22.98 27.67
CA ALA A 51 -31.41 23.80 26.77
C ALA A 51 -29.93 23.36 26.78
N GLN A 52 -29.35 23.17 27.96
CA GLN A 52 -27.99 22.65 28.13
C GLN A 52 -27.82 21.27 27.49
N ALA A 53 -28.73 20.32 27.77
CA ALA A 53 -28.69 18.98 27.19
C ALA A 53 -28.78 19.00 25.66
N ARG A 54 -29.62 19.89 25.08
CA ARG A 54 -29.72 20.06 23.61
C ARG A 54 -28.44 20.63 23.02
N GLU A 55 -27.83 21.60 23.70
CA GLU A 55 -26.56 22.18 23.26
C GLU A 55 -25.43 21.14 23.31
N GLU A 56 -25.32 20.38 24.40
CA GLU A 56 -24.35 19.29 24.53
C GLU A 56 -24.56 18.20 23.49
N ALA A 57 -25.80 17.78 23.25
CA ALA A 57 -26.13 16.81 22.22
C ALA A 57 -25.71 17.31 20.83
N THR A 58 -25.95 18.59 20.53
CA THR A 58 -25.54 19.21 19.26
C THR A 58 -24.01 19.21 19.13
N ARG A 59 -23.29 19.64 20.18
CA ARG A 59 -21.82 19.64 20.21
C ARG A 59 -21.25 18.24 20.04
N LEU A 60 -21.85 17.23 20.67
CA LEU A 60 -21.42 15.84 20.55
C LEU A 60 -21.62 15.32 19.13
N LEU A 61 -22.79 15.57 18.53
CA LEU A 61 -23.06 15.17 17.15
C LEU A 61 -22.10 15.80 16.16
N SER A 62 -21.79 17.09 16.31
CA SER A 62 -20.79 17.77 15.46
C SER A 62 -19.41 17.12 15.59
N ARG A 63 -18.95 16.81 16.81
CA ARG A 63 -17.66 16.12 17.01
C ARG A 63 -17.63 14.73 16.38
N VAL A 64 -18.70 13.95 16.55
CA VAL A 64 -18.81 12.62 15.95
C VAL A 64 -18.81 12.69 14.42
N GLN A 65 -19.45 13.70 13.83
CA GLN A 65 -19.44 13.92 12.39
C GLN A 65 -18.02 14.27 11.89
N GLU A 66 -17.35 15.23 12.54
CA GLU A 66 -15.96 15.60 12.21
C GLU A 66 -15.00 14.40 12.32
N GLU A 67 -15.12 13.60 13.39
CA GLU A 67 -14.31 12.39 13.56
C GLU A 67 -14.61 11.33 12.49
N ALA A 68 -15.88 11.14 12.13
CA ALA A 68 -16.27 10.21 11.08
C ALA A 68 -15.71 10.64 9.72
N GLU A 69 -15.83 11.92 9.36
CA GLU A 69 -15.27 12.49 8.13
C GLU A 69 -13.74 12.34 8.10
N ARG A 70 -13.06 12.63 9.21
CA ARG A 70 -11.62 12.45 9.33
C ARG A 70 -11.20 11.00 9.12
N ARG A 71 -11.87 10.05 9.78
CA ARG A 71 -11.57 8.62 9.64
C ARG A 71 -11.83 8.09 8.24
N LEU A 72 -12.89 8.56 7.58
CA LEU A 72 -13.17 8.23 6.18
C LEU A 72 -12.06 8.77 5.28
N SER A 73 -11.66 10.03 5.44
CA SER A 73 -10.56 10.64 4.69
C SER A 73 -9.24 9.89 4.89
N GLU A 74 -8.90 9.54 6.13
CA GLU A 74 -7.72 8.71 6.45
C GLU A 74 -7.81 7.33 5.77
N SER A 75 -8.98 6.69 5.78
CA SER A 75 -9.20 5.39 5.13
C SER A 75 -9.05 5.47 3.61
N GLU A 76 -9.61 6.50 2.96
CA GLU A 76 -9.47 6.72 1.52
C GLU A 76 -8.02 7.00 1.14
N LEU A 77 -7.29 7.77 1.96
CA LEU A 77 -5.87 8.03 1.75
C LEU A 77 -5.04 6.73 1.84
N VAL A 78 -5.30 5.89 2.85
CA VAL A 78 -4.63 4.59 3.00
C VAL A 78 -4.91 3.71 1.80
N ARG A 79 -6.18 3.61 1.38
CA ARG A 79 -6.57 2.83 0.21
C ARG A 79 -5.89 3.32 -1.08
N ALA A 80 -5.87 4.63 -1.32
CA ALA A 80 -5.19 5.21 -2.48
C ALA A 80 -3.68 4.94 -2.44
N ALA A 81 -3.06 4.98 -1.26
CA ALA A 81 -1.65 4.65 -1.09
C ALA A 81 -1.38 3.15 -1.38
N GLU A 82 -2.25 2.25 -0.93
CA GLU A 82 -2.16 0.81 -1.22
C GLU A 82 -2.32 0.51 -2.71
N GLU A 83 -3.31 1.11 -3.37
CA GLU A 83 -3.52 0.97 -4.82
C GLU A 83 -2.28 1.43 -5.59
N ARG A 84 -1.73 2.61 -5.24
CA ARG A 84 -0.51 3.13 -5.86
C ARG A 84 0.73 2.28 -5.59
N ALA A 85 0.85 1.70 -4.40
CA ALA A 85 1.93 0.77 -4.06
C ALA A 85 1.83 -0.52 -4.89
N GLN A 86 0.62 -1.04 -5.09
CA GLN A 86 0.39 -2.22 -5.92
C GLN A 86 0.71 -1.95 -7.40
N GLU A 87 0.32 -0.80 -7.93
CA GLU A 87 0.70 -0.37 -9.28
C GLU A 87 2.21 -0.29 -9.45
N MET A 88 2.89 0.39 -8.52
CA MET A 88 4.36 0.51 -8.54
C MET A 88 5.05 -0.87 -8.48
N ALA A 89 4.54 -1.78 -7.67
CA ALA A 89 5.05 -3.15 -7.58
C ALA A 89 4.86 -3.92 -8.89
N ARG A 90 3.70 -3.78 -9.54
CA ARG A 90 3.43 -4.39 -10.85
C ARG A 90 4.37 -3.84 -11.93
N GLU A 91 4.50 -2.53 -12.02
CA GLU A 91 5.42 -1.89 -12.97
C GLU A 91 6.88 -2.28 -12.72
N ALA A 92 7.29 -2.41 -11.47
CA ALA A 92 8.65 -2.86 -11.12
C ALA A 92 8.86 -4.31 -11.57
N GLN A 93 7.88 -5.19 -11.34
CA GLN A 93 7.96 -6.59 -11.77
C GLN A 93 7.98 -6.73 -13.30
N GLU A 94 7.18 -5.95 -14.02
CA GLU A 94 7.16 -5.94 -15.48
C GLU A 94 8.50 -5.46 -16.05
N ARG A 95 9.06 -4.38 -15.49
CA ARG A 95 10.39 -3.88 -15.87
C ARG A 95 11.49 -4.90 -15.60
N ALA A 96 11.47 -5.54 -14.43
CA ALA A 96 12.42 -6.59 -14.09
C ALA A 96 12.34 -7.76 -15.07
N ASN A 97 11.13 -8.20 -15.42
CA ASN A 97 10.91 -9.27 -16.39
C ASN A 97 11.37 -8.88 -17.80
N SER A 98 11.18 -7.62 -18.22
CA SER A 98 11.71 -7.13 -19.51
C SER A 98 13.23 -7.16 -19.53
N LEU A 99 13.86 -6.62 -18.48
CA LEU A 99 15.31 -6.56 -18.36
C LEU A 99 15.94 -7.96 -18.35
N LEU A 100 15.32 -8.92 -17.66
CA LEU A 100 15.76 -10.32 -17.69
C LEU A 100 15.69 -10.91 -19.11
N ARG A 101 14.57 -10.72 -19.82
CA ARG A 101 14.43 -11.20 -21.20
C ARG A 101 15.44 -10.57 -22.15
N GLU A 102 15.68 -9.27 -22.02
CA GLU A 102 16.68 -8.55 -22.81
C GLU A 102 18.09 -9.05 -22.51
N ALA A 103 18.43 -9.24 -21.24
CA ALA A 103 19.72 -9.79 -20.82
C ALA A 103 19.93 -11.22 -21.33
N GLU A 104 18.90 -12.08 -21.26
CA GLU A 104 18.94 -13.45 -21.80
C GLU A 104 19.13 -13.45 -23.32
N ALA A 105 18.44 -12.57 -24.04
CA ALA A 105 18.59 -12.43 -25.49
C ALA A 105 20.00 -11.97 -25.85
N GLN A 106 20.55 -10.97 -25.16
CA GLN A 106 21.92 -10.50 -25.37
C GLN A 106 22.95 -11.57 -25.03
N ALA A 107 22.75 -12.32 -23.94
CA ALA A 107 23.63 -13.42 -23.57
C ALA A 107 23.67 -14.49 -24.65
N ARG A 108 22.51 -14.87 -25.20
CA ARG A 108 22.42 -15.84 -26.31
C ARG A 108 23.16 -15.33 -27.55
N LEU A 109 22.92 -14.10 -27.97
CA LEU A 109 23.62 -13.51 -29.12
C LEU A 109 25.15 -13.53 -28.94
N ARG A 110 25.64 -13.16 -27.75
CA ARG A 110 27.08 -13.19 -27.46
C ARG A 110 27.66 -14.60 -27.45
N LEU A 111 26.90 -15.59 -26.98
CA LEU A 111 27.32 -16.99 -27.01
C LEU A 111 27.40 -17.49 -28.45
N ASP A 112 26.39 -17.21 -29.27
CA ASP A 112 26.37 -17.59 -30.69
C ASP A 112 27.53 -16.93 -31.46
N GLU A 113 27.80 -15.64 -31.22
CA GLU A 113 28.95 -14.92 -31.79
C GLU A 113 30.29 -15.52 -31.32
N ALA A 114 30.42 -15.82 -30.03
CA ALA A 114 31.64 -16.41 -29.49
C ALA A 114 31.90 -17.81 -30.05
N GLU A 115 30.85 -18.64 -30.22
CA GLU A 115 30.95 -19.95 -30.84
C GLU A 115 31.37 -19.86 -32.31
N ALA A 116 30.79 -18.91 -33.07
CA ALA A 116 31.16 -18.69 -34.46
C ALA A 116 32.64 -18.27 -34.59
N LEU A 117 33.08 -17.32 -33.75
CA LEU A 117 34.48 -16.86 -33.71
C LEU A 117 35.42 -18.00 -33.31
N ALA A 118 35.05 -18.81 -32.33
CA ALA A 118 35.86 -19.95 -31.89
C ALA A 118 36.03 -20.97 -33.02
N ARG A 119 34.96 -21.29 -33.76
CA ARG A 119 35.03 -22.19 -34.92
C ARG A 119 35.95 -21.64 -36.01
N GLN A 120 35.78 -20.36 -36.34
CA GLN A 120 36.64 -19.69 -37.33
C GLN A 120 38.12 -19.75 -36.91
N GLN A 121 38.43 -19.48 -35.64
CA GLN A 121 39.82 -19.56 -35.15
C GLN A 121 40.41 -20.96 -35.25
N VAL A 122 39.63 -22.00 -34.97
CA VAL A 122 40.08 -23.39 -35.14
C VAL A 122 40.38 -23.69 -36.61
N GLU A 123 39.49 -23.32 -37.52
CA GLU A 123 39.68 -23.52 -38.96
C GLU A 123 40.91 -22.75 -39.48
N GLU A 124 41.11 -21.51 -39.05
CA GLU A 124 42.28 -20.71 -39.40
C GLU A 124 43.59 -21.30 -38.84
N ALA A 125 43.56 -21.80 -37.60
CA ALA A 125 44.71 -22.44 -36.98
C ALA A 125 45.10 -23.75 -37.69
N ASP A 126 44.11 -24.56 -38.08
CA ASP A 126 44.32 -25.79 -38.83
C ASP A 126 44.91 -25.49 -40.22
N ALA A 127 44.36 -24.49 -40.92
CA ALA A 127 44.88 -24.05 -42.21
C ALA A 127 46.33 -23.54 -42.10
N TYR A 128 46.63 -22.77 -41.05
CA TYR A 128 48.00 -22.30 -40.80
C TYR A 128 48.96 -23.46 -40.48
N ALA A 129 48.52 -24.44 -39.69
CA ALA A 129 49.31 -25.61 -39.36
C ALA A 129 49.65 -26.43 -40.61
N LEU A 130 48.67 -26.65 -41.50
CA LEU A 130 48.88 -27.31 -42.79
C LEU A 130 49.90 -26.56 -43.65
N GLN A 131 49.76 -25.25 -43.82
CA GLN A 131 50.72 -24.44 -44.58
C GLN A 131 52.13 -24.46 -43.96
N ALA A 132 52.25 -24.54 -42.64
CA ALA A 132 53.54 -24.66 -41.98
C ALA A 132 54.18 -26.04 -42.25
N LEU A 133 53.39 -27.11 -42.24
CA LEU A 133 53.84 -28.47 -42.54
C LEU A 133 54.25 -28.61 -44.02
N GLU A 134 53.47 -28.07 -44.95
CA GLU A 134 53.81 -28.07 -46.39
C GLU A 134 55.13 -27.34 -46.65
N ARG A 135 55.34 -26.17 -46.06
CA ARG A 135 56.61 -25.43 -46.17
C ARG A 135 57.79 -26.23 -45.61
N LEU A 136 57.59 -26.93 -44.50
CA LEU A 136 58.62 -27.78 -43.91
C LEU A 136 58.94 -28.98 -44.82
N GLU A 137 57.93 -29.60 -45.43
CA GLU A 137 58.10 -30.69 -46.39
C GLU A 137 58.91 -30.24 -47.62
N GLU A 138 58.60 -29.08 -48.18
CA GLU A 138 59.35 -28.51 -49.30
C GLU A 138 60.82 -28.28 -48.94
N GLN A 139 61.07 -27.71 -47.76
CA GLN A 139 62.44 -27.49 -47.25
C GLN A 139 63.20 -28.79 -47.06
N LEU A 140 62.57 -29.82 -46.47
CA LEU A 140 63.19 -31.13 -46.26
C LEU A 140 63.48 -31.83 -47.58
N THR A 141 62.55 -31.78 -48.54
CA THR A 141 62.74 -32.31 -49.89
C THR A 141 63.95 -31.65 -50.56
N HIS A 142 64.06 -30.32 -50.50
CA HIS A 142 65.20 -29.61 -51.08
C HIS A 142 66.54 -30.01 -50.43
N LEU A 143 66.57 -30.13 -49.10
CA LEU A 143 67.75 -30.59 -48.36
C LEU A 143 68.14 -32.02 -48.75
N LEU A 144 67.16 -32.94 -48.88
CA LEU A 144 67.42 -34.31 -49.32
C LEU A 144 68.00 -34.36 -50.74
N GLU A 145 67.50 -33.54 -51.66
CA GLU A 145 68.08 -33.42 -53.01
C GLU A 145 69.50 -32.87 -52.98
N GLN A 146 69.79 -31.89 -52.14
CA GLN A 146 71.15 -31.35 -51.97
C GLN A 146 72.10 -32.42 -51.40
N VAL A 147 71.68 -33.17 -50.39
CA VAL A 147 72.46 -34.28 -49.82
C VAL A 147 72.71 -35.37 -50.86
N ARG A 148 71.67 -35.79 -51.62
CA ARG A 148 71.82 -36.78 -52.71
C ARG A 148 72.79 -36.31 -53.79
N ARG A 149 72.70 -35.05 -54.21
CA ARG A 149 73.66 -34.45 -55.16
C ARG A 149 75.08 -34.43 -54.59
N GLY A 150 75.24 -34.10 -53.31
CA GLY A 150 76.52 -34.14 -52.61
C GLY A 150 77.15 -35.53 -52.54
N ILE A 151 76.37 -36.57 -52.24
CA ILE A 151 76.81 -37.97 -52.24
C ILE A 151 77.28 -38.39 -53.64
N GLN A 152 76.45 -38.17 -54.66
CA GLN A 152 76.81 -38.51 -56.06
C GLN A 152 78.11 -37.83 -56.52
N ALA A 153 78.31 -36.56 -56.15
CA ALA A 153 79.54 -35.84 -56.49
C ALA A 153 80.79 -36.45 -55.84
N LEU A 154 80.68 -36.94 -54.60
CA LEU A 154 81.78 -37.62 -53.90
C LEU A 154 82.04 -39.03 -54.46
N GLU A 155 80.99 -39.77 -54.80
CA GLU A 155 81.10 -41.08 -55.46
C GLU A 155 81.77 -40.98 -56.83
N MET A 156 81.40 -39.98 -57.65
CA MET A 156 82.07 -39.69 -58.93
C MET A 156 83.56 -39.36 -58.75
N ARG A 157 83.93 -38.76 -57.61
CA ARG A 157 85.32 -38.44 -57.27
C ARG A 157 86.12 -39.67 -56.84
N GLN A 158 85.48 -40.64 -56.17
CA GLN A 158 86.11 -41.91 -55.77
C GLN A 158 86.14 -42.95 -56.89
N GLY A 159 85.20 -42.91 -57.84
CA GLY A 159 85.10 -43.82 -58.99
C GLY A 159 86.03 -43.48 -60.17
N ARG A 160 86.89 -42.47 -60.06
CA ARG A 160 87.95 -42.17 -61.03
C ARG A 160 89.22 -42.97 -60.66
N PRO A 161 89.55 -44.08 -61.37
CA PRO A 161 90.93 -44.55 -61.35
C PRO A 161 91.80 -43.53 -62.10
N GLY A 162 92.99 -43.27 -61.51
CA GLY A 162 94.10 -42.40 -61.94
C GLY A 162 94.01 -41.69 -63.28
#